data_AF-A0A9P8A354-F1
#
_entry.id   AF-A0A9P8A354-F1
#
_cell.length_a   1.000
_cell.length_b   1.000
_cell.length_c   1.000
_cell.angle_alpha   90.00
_cell.angle_beta   90.00
_cell.angle_gamma   90.00
#
_symmetry.space_group_name_H-M   'P 1'
#
loop_
_entity.id
_entity.type
_entity.pdbx_description
1 polymer ?
#
loop_
_entity_poly.entity_id
_entity_poly.type
_entity_poly.pdbx_seq_one_letter_code
_entity_poly.pdbx_strand_id
1 'polypeptide(L)'
;MRPSFALSAATALLVSSLVHTSHAQQLCNGYAELCAKSYDKVAFATTHNAFASSAGALGANQNNDIAIQLKDGIRALMLDSYNPPTGNTGEIQLCHTACTLLDGGTLSKALEQIKKFLENNPNEVITIFFENAGNLAASQFQTVYTAVGMDKYAHTQPTASGTWPTLGEMIATGKRLVSFIDSGADANVPWLMSEYDYIFETPYSIPRDTPYPCTVDRPKDQRRQLYVLNHFVSGTLNLNGQAIDVPQPGLANVTNAIDLTNHINNCQGTFLQIPNFIAVDFYEQGSILQATAAVNGVAWNGKEPTQPAPFTNTTSAAHYKMLLQSSSLAAVVLSSIVLVGYLAPVTEAHSWLECVNWQFKNPDKEDWTEKGGECQGYARRFPLGHKFASMDSSPARHYQQDNKNPEDAPPCSDGKSGKEKGMDETLAEPRDAAYDRKNWGKMTVTKVGDQLCLRWPAKTHGNEKSMVVVSLSKNANGKDPNQKWFSSNVVAKLPYKNCSGSGSKDATPCGGCFAVPVRASGDYVLQWRWELNHNEFYTSCADVRIGSK
;
A
#
# COMPACT_ATOMS: atom_id res chain seq x y z
N MET A 1 4.41 -31.95 -93.87
CA MET A 1 3.22 -31.68 -93.02
C MET A 1 3.71 -31.33 -91.61
N ARG A 2 3.14 -30.30 -90.97
CA ARG A 2 3.05 -30.19 -89.49
C ARG A 2 1.92 -31.15 -89.02
N PRO A 3 1.72 -31.47 -87.72
CA PRO A 3 2.39 -31.00 -86.49
C PRO A 3 3.26 -32.14 -85.88
N SER A 4 3.71 -32.21 -84.61
CA SER A 4 3.50 -31.43 -83.38
C SER A 4 4.79 -31.28 -82.57
N PHE A 5 4.79 -30.34 -81.62
CA PHE A 5 5.69 -30.33 -80.46
C PHE A 5 5.02 -31.08 -79.29
N ALA A 6 5.75 -31.96 -78.61
CA ALA A 6 5.36 -32.49 -77.30
C ALA A 6 6.16 -31.75 -76.22
N LEU A 7 5.47 -30.91 -75.44
CA LEU A 7 6.07 -30.12 -74.37
C LEU A 7 6.14 -30.96 -73.09
N SER A 8 7.33 -31.39 -72.68
CA SER A 8 7.50 -32.14 -71.43
C SER A 8 7.62 -31.17 -70.25
N ALA A 9 6.52 -30.98 -69.51
CA ALA A 9 6.49 -30.10 -68.35
C ALA A 9 7.13 -30.78 -67.12
N ALA A 10 8.37 -30.41 -66.80
CA ALA A 10 9.01 -30.79 -65.54
C ALA A 10 8.46 -29.93 -64.39
N THR A 11 7.57 -30.50 -63.58
CA THR A 11 6.98 -29.80 -62.42
C THR A 11 7.97 -29.76 -61.26
N ALA A 12 8.75 -28.67 -61.15
CA ALA A 12 9.60 -28.43 -60.00
C ALA A 12 8.74 -28.01 -58.78
N LEU A 13 8.49 -28.97 -57.87
CA LEU A 13 7.86 -28.71 -56.57
C LEU A 13 8.83 -27.94 -55.66
N LEU A 14 8.75 -26.60 -55.72
CA LEU A 14 9.34 -25.72 -54.72
C LEU A 14 8.61 -25.89 -53.39
N VAL A 15 9.10 -26.79 -52.55
CA VAL A 15 8.71 -26.85 -51.13
C VAL A 15 9.41 -25.69 -50.42
N SER A 16 8.77 -24.52 -50.45
CA SER A 16 9.12 -23.42 -49.54
C SER A 16 8.71 -23.81 -48.12
N SER A 17 9.58 -24.55 -47.45
CA SER A 17 9.49 -24.79 -46.01
C SER A 17 9.70 -23.44 -45.30
N LEU A 18 8.59 -22.75 -45.04
CA LEU A 18 8.51 -21.62 -44.13
C LEU A 18 8.86 -22.12 -42.73
N VAL A 19 10.15 -22.11 -42.39
CA VAL A 19 10.62 -22.30 -41.03
C VAL A 19 10.20 -21.07 -40.23
N HIS A 20 8.96 -21.10 -39.73
CA HIS A 20 8.55 -20.22 -38.64
C HIS A 20 9.29 -20.70 -37.38
N THR A 21 10.54 -20.22 -37.22
CA THR A 21 11.15 -20.17 -35.90
C THR A 21 10.29 -19.26 -35.05
N SER A 22 9.41 -19.87 -34.26
CA SER A 22 8.70 -19.21 -33.18
C SER A 22 9.71 -18.85 -32.09
N HIS A 23 10.52 -17.82 -32.34
CA HIS A 23 11.19 -17.10 -31.27
C HIS A 23 10.09 -16.57 -30.35
N ALA A 24 10.00 -17.15 -29.15
CA ALA A 24 9.29 -16.51 -28.06
C ALA A 24 9.82 -15.08 -27.96
N GLN A 25 8.93 -14.09 -28.13
CA GLN A 25 9.31 -12.70 -28.23
C GLN A 25 10.13 -12.32 -27.00
N GLN A 26 11.37 -11.88 -27.21
CA GLN A 26 12.28 -11.57 -26.10
C GLN A 26 11.62 -10.49 -25.25
N LEU A 27 11.37 -10.81 -23.98
CA LEU A 27 10.91 -9.87 -22.96
C LEU A 27 12.13 -9.29 -22.27
N CYS A 28 12.17 -7.99 -22.04
CA CYS A 28 13.20 -7.32 -21.25
C CYS A 28 12.51 -6.68 -20.04
N ASN A 29 12.91 -7.06 -18.81
CA ASN A 29 12.16 -6.73 -17.59
C ASN A 29 10.65 -7.06 -17.69
N GLY A 30 10.33 -8.21 -18.28
CA GLY A 30 8.96 -8.72 -18.44
C GLY A 30 8.14 -8.18 -19.62
N TYR A 31 8.66 -7.23 -20.41
CA TYR A 31 7.93 -6.63 -21.55
C TYR A 31 8.80 -6.58 -22.82
N ALA A 32 8.22 -6.88 -23.99
CA ALA A 32 8.99 -6.93 -25.24
C ALA A 32 9.36 -5.53 -25.75
N GLU A 33 8.46 -4.58 -25.55
CA GLU A 33 8.56 -3.18 -25.96
C GLU A 33 9.72 -2.46 -25.26
N LEU A 34 10.15 -2.94 -24.08
CA LEU A 34 11.28 -2.39 -23.34
C LEU A 34 12.63 -2.81 -23.92
N CYS A 35 12.71 -3.90 -24.70
CA CYS A 35 13.98 -4.36 -25.29
C CYS A 35 14.59 -3.33 -26.25
N ALA A 36 13.76 -2.57 -26.96
CA ALA A 36 14.19 -1.54 -27.91
C ALA A 36 14.42 -0.15 -27.27
N LYS A 37 14.14 0.02 -25.97
CA LYS A 37 14.34 1.29 -25.28
C LYS A 37 15.75 1.37 -24.69
N SER A 38 16.39 2.52 -24.86
CA SER A 38 17.59 2.89 -24.09
C SER A 38 17.25 2.94 -22.59
N TYR A 39 18.21 2.56 -21.74
CA TYR A 39 18.01 2.50 -20.29
C TYR A 39 17.48 3.82 -19.69
N ASP A 40 17.91 4.97 -20.22
CA ASP A 40 17.43 6.31 -19.83
C ASP A 40 15.99 6.66 -20.28
N LYS A 41 15.33 5.75 -20.99
CA LYS A 41 13.93 5.85 -21.45
C LYS A 41 13.03 4.77 -20.84
N VAL A 42 13.52 4.08 -19.81
CA VAL A 42 12.77 3.10 -19.02
C VAL A 42 12.57 3.64 -17.59
N ALA A 43 11.38 3.38 -17.06
CA ALA A 43 11.08 3.52 -15.64
C ALA A 43 11.19 2.17 -14.94
N PHE A 44 11.85 2.15 -13.78
CA PHE A 44 12.02 0.99 -12.93
C PHE A 44 11.23 1.19 -11.63
N ALA A 45 10.52 0.15 -11.20
CA ALA A 45 9.94 0.10 -9.86
C ALA A 45 11.08 -0.08 -8.85
N THR A 46 11.14 0.81 -7.86
CA THR A 46 12.26 0.93 -6.92
C THR A 46 11.79 0.78 -5.48
N THR A 47 12.51 -0.01 -4.68
CA THR A 47 12.29 -0.13 -3.23
C THR A 47 13.34 0.67 -2.48
N HIS A 48 12.87 1.62 -1.67
CA HIS A 48 13.69 2.34 -0.69
C HIS A 48 14.10 1.37 0.42
N ASN A 49 15.37 1.42 0.81
CA ASN A 49 16.04 0.55 1.79
C ASN A 49 15.62 -0.92 1.64
N ALA A 50 15.84 -1.47 0.45
CA ALA A 50 15.36 -2.78 0.01
C ALA A 50 15.76 -3.95 0.92
N PHE A 51 16.88 -3.80 1.64
CA PHE A 51 17.42 -4.74 2.62
C PHE A 51 16.72 -4.67 3.99
N ALA A 52 16.01 -3.58 4.30
CA ALA A 52 15.30 -3.36 5.56
C ALA A 52 13.96 -4.13 5.57
N SER A 53 14.02 -5.40 5.17
CA SER A 53 12.91 -6.32 4.99
C SER A 53 12.71 -7.17 6.24
N SER A 54 11.95 -6.65 7.21
CA SER A 54 11.61 -7.37 8.44
C SER A 54 10.21 -6.97 8.87
N ALA A 55 9.23 -7.78 8.47
CA ALA A 55 7.81 -7.42 8.63
C ALA A 55 7.47 -7.08 10.09
N GLY A 56 6.87 -5.92 10.31
CA GLY A 56 6.51 -5.43 11.65
C GLY A 56 7.70 -5.01 12.56
N ALA A 57 8.94 -5.03 12.08
CA ALA A 57 10.06 -4.47 12.83
C ALA A 57 10.07 -2.94 12.77
N LEU A 58 10.51 -2.29 13.86
CA LEU A 58 10.67 -0.85 13.90
C LEU A 58 11.78 -0.43 12.91
N GLY A 59 11.46 0.52 12.04
CA GLY A 59 12.41 0.99 11.02
C GLY A 59 12.48 0.10 9.76
N ALA A 60 11.67 -0.95 9.63
CA ALA A 60 11.60 -1.70 8.37
C ALA A 60 10.94 -0.86 7.27
N ASN A 61 11.51 -0.86 6.07
CA ASN A 61 10.97 -0.18 4.89
C ASN A 61 10.17 -1.13 3.98
N GLN A 62 10.39 -2.44 4.10
CA GLN A 62 9.75 -3.46 3.25
C GLN A 62 9.28 -4.65 4.10
N ASN A 63 8.23 -5.36 3.67
CA ASN A 63 7.79 -6.59 4.34
C ASN A 63 8.39 -7.88 3.74
N ASN A 64 8.80 -7.82 2.47
CA ASN A 64 9.34 -8.94 1.70
C ASN A 64 10.85 -8.76 1.45
N ASP A 65 11.61 -9.85 1.37
CA ASP A 65 13.05 -9.81 1.06
C ASP A 65 13.36 -9.41 -0.39
N ILE A 66 14.63 -9.13 -0.68
CA ILE A 66 15.10 -8.73 -2.02
C ILE A 66 14.79 -9.81 -3.06
N ALA A 67 14.87 -11.09 -2.72
CA ALA A 67 14.54 -12.18 -3.64
C ALA A 67 13.05 -12.16 -4.08
N ILE A 68 12.14 -11.86 -3.16
CA ILE A 68 10.70 -11.69 -3.46
C ILE A 68 10.44 -10.38 -4.21
N GLN A 69 11.05 -9.25 -3.80
CA GLN A 69 10.96 -7.96 -4.51
C GLN A 69 11.32 -8.11 -6.00
N LEU A 70 12.47 -8.72 -6.29
CA LEU A 70 12.92 -9.01 -7.66
C LEU A 70 12.00 -10.01 -8.37
N LYS A 71 11.57 -11.07 -7.68
CA LYS A 71 10.60 -12.03 -8.24
C LYS A 71 9.34 -11.33 -8.70
N ASP A 72 8.83 -10.35 -7.96
CA ASP A 72 7.53 -9.71 -8.23
C ASP A 72 7.59 -8.70 -9.38
N GLY A 73 8.57 -7.81 -9.37
CA GLY A 73 8.74 -6.84 -10.46
C GLY A 73 9.64 -5.64 -10.15
N ILE A 74 10.17 -5.54 -8.93
CA ILE A 74 11.13 -4.49 -8.56
C ILE A 74 12.43 -4.71 -9.33
N ARG A 75 12.98 -3.63 -9.92
CA ARG A 75 14.19 -3.68 -10.75
C ARG A 75 15.24 -2.66 -10.34
N ALA A 76 14.96 -1.84 -9.33
CA ALA A 76 15.94 -0.97 -8.69
C ALA A 76 15.85 -1.12 -7.16
N LEU A 77 17.00 -1.17 -6.49
CA LEU A 77 17.10 -1.43 -5.05
C LEU A 77 17.98 -0.36 -4.40
N MET A 78 17.51 0.32 -3.35
CA MET A 78 18.32 1.23 -2.53
C MET A 78 18.87 0.51 -1.31
N LEU A 79 20.19 0.62 -1.06
CA LEU A 79 20.92 -0.12 -0.02
C LEU A 79 21.89 0.78 0.77
N ASP A 80 21.64 0.94 2.06
CA ASP A 80 22.43 1.81 2.94
C ASP A 80 23.67 1.05 3.43
N SER A 81 24.86 1.54 3.10
CA SER A 81 26.13 0.81 3.27
C SER A 81 26.91 1.35 4.46
N TYR A 82 27.02 0.53 5.52
CA TYR A 82 27.69 0.86 6.77
C TYR A 82 28.94 -0.01 7.00
N ASN A 83 29.86 0.51 7.81
CA ASN A 83 30.92 -0.31 8.42
C ASN A 83 30.28 -1.38 9.33
N PRO A 84 30.73 -2.64 9.29
CA PRO A 84 30.08 -3.70 10.04
C PRO A 84 30.35 -3.59 11.55
N PRO A 85 29.37 -3.92 12.41
CA PRO A 85 29.54 -3.89 13.88
C PRO A 85 30.68 -4.76 14.40
N THR A 86 31.14 -5.74 13.61
CA THR A 86 32.29 -6.61 13.91
C THR A 86 33.65 -5.91 13.77
N GLY A 87 33.70 -4.73 13.14
CA GLY A 87 34.94 -4.04 12.78
C GLY A 87 35.71 -4.68 11.61
N ASN A 88 35.14 -5.66 10.93
CA ASN A 88 35.77 -6.34 9.79
C ASN A 88 35.73 -5.46 8.52
N THR A 89 36.82 -4.78 8.21
CA THR A 89 36.89 -3.85 7.05
C THR A 89 36.71 -4.51 5.67
N GLY A 90 36.74 -5.85 5.60
CA GLY A 90 36.44 -6.62 4.38
C GLY A 90 34.96 -6.91 4.15
N GLU A 91 34.08 -6.54 5.08
CA GLU A 91 32.62 -6.67 4.97
C GLU A 91 31.94 -5.31 4.90
N ILE A 92 30.76 -5.25 4.29
CA ILE A 92 29.86 -4.10 4.28
C ILE A 92 28.53 -4.58 4.86
N GLN A 93 28.01 -3.85 5.85
CA GLN A 93 26.73 -4.15 6.49
C GLN A 93 25.64 -3.24 5.92
N LEU A 94 24.42 -3.78 5.79
CA LEU A 94 23.26 -3.03 5.34
C LEU A 94 22.37 -2.72 6.55
N CYS A 95 22.27 -1.44 6.92
CA CYS A 95 21.66 -1.01 8.17
C CYS A 95 20.80 0.23 7.95
N HIS A 96 19.60 0.30 8.52
CA HIS A 96 18.75 1.48 8.39
C HIS A 96 18.86 2.38 9.63
N THR A 97 19.25 3.65 9.44
CA THR A 97 19.69 4.62 10.48
C THR A 97 20.95 4.20 11.26
N ALA A 98 20.96 3.01 11.84
CA ALA A 98 22.09 2.39 12.51
C ALA A 98 21.87 0.87 12.63
N CYS A 99 22.96 0.09 12.60
CA CYS A 99 22.89 -1.38 12.73
C CYS A 99 22.36 -1.86 14.10
N THR A 100 22.30 -0.98 15.10
CA THR A 100 21.64 -1.25 16.39
C THR A 100 20.14 -1.04 16.38
N LEU A 101 19.60 -0.32 15.39
CA LEU A 101 18.16 -0.12 15.20
C LEU A 101 17.59 -1.18 14.25
N LEU A 102 18.16 -1.29 13.06
CA LEU A 102 17.82 -2.33 12.09
C LEU A 102 19.06 -2.73 11.28
N ASP A 103 19.37 -4.02 11.30
CA ASP A 103 20.44 -4.67 10.54
C ASP A 103 19.80 -5.71 9.59
N GLY A 104 19.95 -5.50 8.28
CA GLY A 104 19.47 -6.42 7.23
C GLY A 104 20.51 -7.45 6.77
N GLY A 105 21.68 -7.48 7.40
CA GLY A 105 22.78 -8.38 7.08
C GLY A 105 23.85 -7.77 6.18
N THR A 106 24.74 -8.61 5.65
CA THR A 106 25.88 -8.18 4.84
C THR A 106 25.50 -7.95 3.38
N LEU A 107 26.18 -7.00 2.73
CA LEU A 107 26.04 -6.75 1.29
C LEU A 107 26.28 -8.00 0.45
N SER A 108 27.20 -8.90 0.86
CA SER A 108 27.42 -10.19 0.17
C SER A 108 26.13 -10.99 0.04
N LYS A 109 25.35 -11.12 1.12
CA LYS A 109 24.08 -11.88 1.12
C LYS A 109 23.02 -11.24 0.23
N ALA A 110 22.93 -9.90 0.22
CA ALA A 110 22.04 -9.19 -0.69
C ALA A 110 22.44 -9.41 -2.16
N LEU A 111 23.73 -9.25 -2.49
CA LEU A 111 24.27 -9.49 -3.82
C LEU A 111 24.13 -10.96 -4.27
N GLU A 112 24.22 -11.94 -3.35
CA GLU A 112 23.97 -13.36 -3.65
C GLU A 112 22.51 -13.61 -4.07
N GLN A 113 21.53 -12.96 -3.42
CA GLN A 113 20.12 -13.02 -3.84
C GLN A 113 19.92 -12.40 -5.24
N ILE A 114 20.50 -11.22 -5.48
CA ILE A 114 20.42 -10.50 -6.76
C ILE A 114 21.11 -11.31 -7.87
N LYS A 115 22.30 -11.86 -7.61
CA LYS A 115 23.04 -12.75 -8.52
C LYS A 115 22.20 -13.96 -8.90
N LYS A 116 21.64 -14.66 -7.91
CA LYS A 116 20.79 -15.84 -8.14
C LYS A 116 19.56 -15.49 -8.97
N PHE A 117 18.97 -14.30 -8.78
CA PHE A 117 17.90 -13.83 -9.63
C PHE A 117 18.36 -13.58 -11.07
N LEU A 118 19.48 -12.86 -11.28
CA LEU A 118 20.05 -12.60 -12.61
C LEU A 118 20.46 -13.89 -13.34
N GLU A 119 20.94 -14.91 -12.62
CA GLU A 119 21.32 -16.21 -13.19
C GLU A 119 20.10 -17.03 -13.65
N ASN A 120 18.98 -16.96 -12.91
CA ASN A 120 17.74 -17.64 -13.29
C ASN A 120 16.89 -16.87 -14.30
N ASN A 121 17.09 -15.55 -14.43
CA ASN A 121 16.32 -14.68 -15.31
C ASN A 121 17.28 -13.89 -16.23
N PRO A 122 17.63 -14.43 -17.42
CA PRO A 122 18.69 -13.88 -18.26
C PRO A 122 18.32 -12.55 -18.93
N ASN A 123 17.04 -12.23 -19.06
CA ASN A 123 16.56 -11.03 -19.75
C ASN A 123 16.19 -9.88 -18.80
N GLU A 124 16.73 -9.90 -17.59
CA GLU A 124 16.45 -8.89 -16.57
C GLU A 124 17.66 -7.97 -16.38
N VAL A 125 17.40 -6.66 -16.32
CA VAL A 125 18.36 -5.60 -16.01
C VAL A 125 17.96 -4.97 -14.67
N ILE A 126 18.92 -4.87 -13.75
CA ILE A 126 18.73 -4.39 -12.38
C ILE A 126 19.61 -3.18 -12.10
N THR A 127 19.10 -2.26 -11.29
CA THR A 127 19.84 -1.12 -10.73
C THR A 127 20.03 -1.31 -9.22
N ILE A 128 21.19 -0.92 -8.69
CA ILE A 128 21.44 -0.80 -7.26
C ILE A 128 21.92 0.62 -6.95
N PHE A 129 21.34 1.23 -5.92
CA PHE A 129 21.77 2.48 -5.32
C PHE A 129 22.43 2.19 -3.98
N PHE A 130 23.55 2.85 -3.71
CA PHE A 130 24.25 2.77 -2.43
C PHE A 130 24.29 4.14 -1.75
N GLU A 131 23.56 4.29 -0.64
CA GLU A 131 23.82 5.39 0.29
C GLU A 131 25.05 5.01 1.13
N ASN A 132 26.16 5.73 0.99
CA ASN A 132 27.44 5.36 1.59
C ASN A 132 27.61 5.96 3.00
N ALA A 133 26.63 5.72 3.87
CA ALA A 133 26.61 6.21 5.26
C ALA A 133 27.86 5.82 6.08
N GLY A 134 28.54 4.72 5.71
CA GLY A 134 29.80 4.28 6.29
C GLY A 134 31.06 5.02 5.81
N ASN A 135 30.97 5.89 4.80
CA ASN A 135 32.12 6.50 4.10
C ASN A 135 33.16 5.44 3.66
N LEU A 136 32.65 4.36 3.07
CA LEU A 136 33.41 3.21 2.58
C LEU A 136 34.08 3.54 1.25
N ALA A 137 35.26 2.98 1.00
CA ALA A 137 35.96 3.14 -0.26
C ALA A 137 35.34 2.27 -1.37
N ALA A 138 35.28 2.76 -2.61
CA ALA A 138 34.80 1.99 -3.76
C ALA A 138 35.49 0.61 -3.92
N SER A 139 36.76 0.49 -3.51
CA SER A 139 37.51 -0.78 -3.51
C SER A 139 36.96 -1.83 -2.52
N GLN A 140 36.26 -1.43 -1.46
CA GLN A 140 35.55 -2.35 -0.57
C GLN A 140 34.33 -2.94 -1.29
N PHE A 141 33.53 -2.10 -1.97
CA PHE A 141 32.43 -2.57 -2.82
C PHE A 141 32.94 -3.51 -3.93
N GLN A 142 34.04 -3.16 -4.59
CA GLN A 142 34.70 -4.02 -5.57
C GLN A 142 35.09 -5.38 -4.97
N THR A 143 35.69 -5.40 -3.78
CA THR A 143 36.08 -6.65 -3.09
C THR A 143 34.86 -7.55 -2.86
N VAL A 144 33.73 -7.01 -2.39
CA VAL A 144 32.49 -7.78 -2.19
C VAL A 144 31.88 -8.23 -3.53
N TYR A 145 31.85 -7.36 -4.54
CA TYR A 145 31.36 -7.71 -5.89
C TYR A 145 32.18 -8.84 -6.54
N THR A 146 33.52 -8.79 -6.42
CA THR A 146 34.40 -9.85 -6.93
C THR A 146 34.22 -11.15 -6.16
N ALA A 147 34.09 -11.10 -4.84
CA ALA A 147 33.87 -12.29 -4.01
C ALA A 147 32.55 -13.01 -4.34
N VAL A 148 31.45 -12.27 -4.53
CA VAL A 148 30.16 -12.84 -4.97
C VAL A 148 30.19 -13.21 -6.46
N GLY A 149 31.04 -12.55 -7.26
CA GLY A 149 31.11 -12.71 -8.71
C GLY A 149 30.02 -11.91 -9.45
N MET A 150 29.73 -10.69 -8.99
CA MET A 150 28.78 -9.75 -9.60
C MET A 150 29.41 -8.86 -10.68
N ASP A 151 30.72 -8.63 -10.66
CA ASP A 151 31.44 -7.81 -11.67
C ASP A 151 31.16 -8.22 -13.12
N LYS A 152 30.89 -9.51 -13.35
CA LYS A 152 30.54 -10.02 -14.69
C LYS A 152 29.31 -9.29 -15.26
N TYR A 153 28.34 -8.94 -14.43
CA TYR A 153 27.10 -8.24 -14.83
C TYR A 153 27.23 -6.72 -14.81
N ALA A 154 28.22 -6.17 -14.10
CA ALA A 154 28.35 -4.73 -13.89
C ALA A 154 28.57 -3.97 -15.21
N HIS A 155 27.70 -2.99 -15.47
CA HIS A 155 27.75 -2.04 -16.58
C HIS A 155 28.52 -0.78 -16.17
N THR A 156 29.33 -0.25 -17.08
CA THR A 156 29.98 1.04 -16.94
C THR A 156 29.44 1.96 -18.01
N GLN A 157 28.80 3.07 -17.61
CA GLN A 157 28.45 4.13 -18.54
C GLN A 157 29.66 5.08 -18.67
N PRO A 158 30.21 5.33 -19.88
CA PRO A 158 31.44 6.13 -20.01
C PRO A 158 31.27 7.62 -19.70
N THR A 159 30.08 8.19 -19.91
CA THR A 159 29.79 9.61 -19.66
C THR A 159 28.32 9.82 -19.27
N ALA A 160 28.07 10.77 -18.36
CA ALA A 160 26.73 11.15 -17.92
C ALA A 160 25.85 11.89 -18.96
N SER A 161 26.46 12.37 -20.03
CA SER A 161 25.76 12.88 -21.22
C SER A 161 25.71 11.86 -22.37
N GLY A 162 26.21 10.65 -22.14
CA GLY A 162 26.29 9.60 -23.16
C GLY A 162 24.92 9.03 -23.52
N THR A 163 24.84 8.44 -24.72
CA THR A 163 23.71 7.58 -25.06
C THR A 163 23.81 6.30 -24.24
N TRP A 164 22.72 5.91 -23.59
CA TRP A 164 22.65 4.62 -22.90
C TRP A 164 22.34 3.49 -23.88
N PRO A 165 22.90 2.29 -23.67
CA PRO A 165 22.48 1.12 -24.43
C PRO A 165 20.99 0.81 -24.20
N THR A 166 20.39 0.10 -25.15
CA THR A 166 19.06 -0.50 -24.97
C THR A 166 19.09 -1.64 -23.97
N LEU A 167 17.96 -1.94 -23.33
CA LEU A 167 17.89 -3.12 -22.45
C LEU A 167 18.24 -4.40 -23.21
N GLY A 168 17.84 -4.51 -24.48
CA GLY A 168 18.23 -5.63 -25.35
C GLY A 168 19.75 -5.77 -25.52
N GLU A 169 20.47 -4.67 -25.72
CA GLU A 169 21.94 -4.67 -25.81
C GLU A 169 22.62 -4.97 -24.46
N MET A 170 22.10 -4.43 -23.35
CA MET A 170 22.58 -4.76 -22.00
C MET A 170 22.41 -6.25 -21.70
N ILE A 171 21.30 -6.86 -22.15
CA ILE A 171 21.05 -8.29 -22.02
C ILE A 171 21.98 -9.10 -22.92
N ALA A 172 22.11 -8.72 -24.20
CA ALA A 172 22.96 -9.42 -25.17
C ALA A 172 24.46 -9.40 -24.79
N THR A 173 24.93 -8.32 -24.18
CA THR A 173 26.32 -8.19 -23.67
C THR A 173 26.51 -8.80 -22.27
N GLY A 174 25.41 -9.21 -21.61
CA GLY A 174 25.42 -9.66 -20.22
C GLY A 174 25.64 -8.55 -19.19
N LYS A 175 25.79 -7.29 -19.60
CA LYS A 175 25.99 -6.12 -18.73
C LYS A 175 24.67 -5.57 -18.20
N ARG A 176 24.08 -6.36 -17.29
CA ARG A 176 22.71 -6.24 -16.80
C ARG A 176 22.58 -5.66 -15.39
N LEU A 177 23.66 -5.19 -14.78
CA LEU A 177 23.66 -4.59 -13.45
C LEU A 177 24.22 -3.17 -13.53
N VAL A 178 23.44 -2.19 -13.12
CA VAL A 178 23.85 -0.77 -13.02
C VAL A 178 23.98 -0.40 -11.55
N SER A 179 25.13 0.13 -11.13
CA SER A 179 25.36 0.48 -9.72
C SER A 179 25.72 1.95 -9.59
N PHE A 180 24.99 2.64 -8.72
CA PHE A 180 25.23 4.03 -8.33
C PHE A 180 25.61 4.11 -6.85
N ILE A 181 26.43 5.10 -6.50
CA ILE A 181 26.79 5.43 -5.12
C ILE A 181 26.69 6.94 -4.91
N ASP A 182 26.10 7.37 -3.80
CA ASP A 182 25.89 8.79 -3.49
C ASP A 182 27.20 9.56 -3.27
N SER A 183 28.23 8.88 -2.77
CA SER A 183 29.51 9.44 -2.35
C SER A 183 30.62 8.38 -2.33
N GLY A 184 31.86 8.78 -2.65
CA GLY A 184 33.02 7.87 -2.63
C GLY A 184 33.23 7.03 -3.89
N ALA A 185 32.61 7.39 -5.03
CA ALA A 185 32.92 6.80 -6.33
C ALA A 185 34.40 7.02 -6.73
N ASP A 186 34.99 6.05 -7.43
CA ASP A 186 36.41 6.04 -7.82
C ASP A 186 36.56 5.53 -9.27
N ALA A 187 37.39 6.21 -10.08
CA ALA A 187 37.68 5.82 -11.45
C ALA A 187 38.36 4.42 -11.58
N ASN A 188 38.96 3.91 -10.51
CA ASN A 188 39.49 2.55 -10.43
C ASN A 188 38.39 1.47 -10.31
N VAL A 189 37.16 1.86 -9.96
CA VAL A 189 35.97 0.99 -9.90
C VAL A 189 34.86 1.59 -10.79
N PRO A 190 35.09 1.72 -12.12
CA PRO A 190 34.31 2.61 -12.98
C PRO A 190 32.87 2.18 -13.25
N TRP A 191 32.46 0.97 -12.83
CA TRP A 191 31.07 0.53 -12.86
C TRP A 191 30.25 1.01 -11.65
N LEU A 192 30.91 1.45 -10.57
CA LEU A 192 30.27 2.04 -9.39
C LEU A 192 30.22 3.56 -9.57
N MET A 193 29.19 4.01 -10.28
CA MET A 193 29.10 5.38 -10.78
C MET A 193 28.63 6.34 -9.68
N SER A 194 29.18 7.57 -9.65
CA SER A 194 28.66 8.64 -8.80
C SER A 194 27.21 8.92 -9.17
N GLU A 195 26.26 8.77 -8.24
CA GLU A 195 24.84 8.95 -8.50
C GLU A 195 24.57 10.35 -9.08
N TYR A 196 25.06 11.38 -8.39
CA TYR A 196 24.78 12.78 -8.71
C TYR A 196 25.50 13.32 -9.96
N ASP A 197 26.28 12.49 -10.66
CA ASP A 197 26.72 12.78 -12.04
C ASP A 197 25.63 12.41 -13.07
N TYR A 198 24.84 11.36 -12.82
CA TYR A 198 23.88 10.78 -13.77
C TYR A 198 22.41 11.05 -13.40
N ILE A 199 22.14 11.22 -12.11
CA ILE A 199 20.81 11.19 -11.49
C ILE A 199 20.58 12.47 -10.68
N PHE A 200 19.35 12.97 -10.72
CA PHE A 200 18.83 13.88 -9.71
C PHE A 200 17.61 13.29 -9.01
N GLU A 201 17.23 13.86 -7.88
CA GLU A 201 16.14 13.35 -7.03
C GLU A 201 15.12 14.43 -6.69
N THR A 202 13.87 14.02 -6.48
CA THR A 202 12.88 14.81 -5.71
C THR A 202 13.15 14.69 -4.20
N PRO A 203 12.68 15.63 -3.36
CA PRO A 203 12.87 15.55 -1.91
C PRO A 203 12.33 14.24 -1.33
N TYR A 204 13.11 13.68 -0.40
CA TYR A 204 12.88 12.36 0.20
C TYR A 204 12.18 12.44 1.58
N SER A 205 12.49 13.49 2.36
CA SER A 205 11.85 13.76 3.64
C SER A 205 10.59 14.61 3.42
N ILE A 206 9.46 13.94 3.18
CA ILE A 206 8.15 14.56 2.96
C ILE A 206 7.31 14.43 4.23
N PRO A 207 7.00 15.53 4.94
CA PRO A 207 6.14 15.47 6.11
C PRO A 207 4.75 14.93 5.76
N ARG A 208 4.19 14.13 6.66
CA ARG A 208 2.81 13.65 6.59
C ARG A 208 1.84 14.80 6.27
N ASP A 209 0.85 14.51 5.43
CA ASP A 209 -0.21 15.42 5.01
C ASP A 209 0.27 16.64 4.17
N THR A 210 1.51 16.61 3.64
CA THR A 210 2.02 17.58 2.64
C THR A 210 2.05 16.99 1.22
N PRO A 211 1.71 17.77 0.16
CA PRO A 211 1.81 17.29 -1.21
C PRO A 211 3.27 17.04 -1.63
N TYR A 212 3.51 15.94 -2.34
CA TYR A 212 4.82 15.63 -2.90
C TYR A 212 5.31 16.70 -3.91
N PRO A 213 6.47 17.35 -3.66
CA PRO A 213 6.98 18.43 -4.50
C PRO A 213 7.82 17.92 -5.67
N CYS A 214 7.56 18.48 -6.86
CA CYS A 214 8.37 18.23 -8.06
C CYS A 214 9.50 19.27 -8.21
N THR A 215 10.40 19.29 -7.22
CA THR A 215 11.61 20.13 -7.20
C THR A 215 12.87 19.27 -7.25
N VAL A 216 14.00 19.86 -7.64
CA VAL A 216 15.30 19.16 -7.72
C VAL A 216 16.06 19.33 -6.40
N ASP A 217 16.14 18.27 -5.60
CA ASP A 217 16.70 18.33 -4.23
C ASP A 217 18.17 17.92 -4.18
N ARG A 218 18.52 16.80 -4.83
CA ARG A 218 19.89 16.26 -4.87
C ARG A 218 20.27 15.88 -6.30
N PRO A 219 21.41 16.35 -6.86
CA PRO A 219 22.13 17.52 -6.40
C PRO A 219 21.24 18.77 -6.55
N LYS A 220 21.27 19.66 -5.55
CA LYS A 220 20.33 20.78 -5.45
C LYS A 220 20.31 21.67 -6.69
N ASP A 221 19.11 21.95 -7.19
CA ASP A 221 18.81 22.79 -8.36
C ASP A 221 19.53 22.34 -9.66
N GLN A 222 20.01 21.10 -9.71
CA GLN A 222 20.87 20.57 -10.76
C GLN A 222 20.28 19.31 -11.41
N ARG A 223 19.54 19.48 -12.51
CA ARG A 223 19.04 18.35 -13.30
C ARG A 223 20.18 17.52 -13.91
N ARG A 224 19.85 16.26 -14.19
CA ARG A 224 20.67 15.23 -14.86
C ARG A 224 19.83 14.46 -15.88
N GLN A 225 20.46 13.50 -16.57
CA GLN A 225 19.82 12.69 -17.61
C GLN A 225 18.75 11.74 -17.04
N LEU A 226 18.97 11.23 -15.84
CA LEU A 226 18.06 10.32 -15.13
C LEU A 226 17.48 11.00 -13.88
N TYR A 227 16.35 10.51 -13.35
CA TYR A 227 15.91 10.94 -12.02
C TYR A 227 15.17 9.90 -11.18
N VAL A 228 15.30 10.03 -9.85
CA VAL A 228 14.56 9.30 -8.82
C VAL A 228 13.37 10.15 -8.36
N LEU A 229 12.20 9.52 -8.37
CA LEU A 229 10.99 10.02 -7.74
C LEU A 229 10.87 9.38 -6.35
N ASN A 230 11.29 10.10 -5.32
CA ASN A 230 11.14 9.67 -3.93
C ASN A 230 9.68 9.82 -3.51
N HIS A 231 9.03 8.69 -3.20
CA HIS A 231 7.60 8.64 -2.91
C HIS A 231 7.30 7.68 -1.75
N PHE A 232 7.72 8.08 -0.57
CA PHE A 232 7.46 7.41 0.70
C PHE A 232 7.13 8.44 1.79
N VAL A 233 6.69 8.00 2.97
CA VAL A 233 6.38 8.86 4.11
C VAL A 233 7.11 8.33 5.34
N SER A 234 8.00 9.14 5.90
CA SER A 234 8.52 8.92 7.25
C SER A 234 7.61 9.60 8.29
N GLY A 235 7.49 8.97 9.46
CA GLY A 235 7.10 9.63 10.69
C GLY A 235 8.30 9.73 11.61
N THR A 236 8.21 10.49 12.69
CA THR A 236 9.33 10.64 13.64
C THR A 236 8.98 10.00 14.99
N LEU A 237 9.83 9.09 15.45
CA LEU A 237 9.79 8.52 16.79
C LEU A 237 10.84 9.22 17.67
N ASN A 238 10.42 9.75 18.81
CA ASN A 238 11.34 10.35 19.78
C ASN A 238 11.75 9.32 20.84
N LEU A 239 13.00 8.85 20.81
CA LEU A 239 13.59 7.99 21.83
C LEU A 239 14.68 8.76 22.58
N ASN A 240 14.53 8.92 23.90
CA ASN A 240 15.50 9.58 24.79
C ASN A 240 15.96 10.98 24.32
N GLY A 241 15.09 11.73 23.62
CA GLY A 241 15.41 13.05 23.06
C GLY A 241 16.06 13.05 21.68
N GLN A 242 16.29 11.88 21.08
CA GLN A 242 16.67 11.75 19.68
C GLN A 242 15.42 11.46 18.83
N ALA A 243 15.24 12.28 17.79
CA ALA A 243 14.28 12.03 16.72
C ALA A 243 14.87 10.96 15.78
N ILE A 244 14.11 9.90 15.52
CA ILE A 244 14.43 8.82 14.59
C ILE A 244 13.32 8.76 13.55
N ASP A 245 13.67 8.85 12.28
CA ASP A 245 12.69 8.69 11.21
C ASP A 245 12.34 7.21 11.02
N VAL A 246 11.05 6.94 10.93
CA VAL A 246 10.46 5.60 10.89
C VAL A 246 9.45 5.49 9.74
N PRO A 247 9.61 4.52 8.83
CA PRO A 247 8.66 4.27 7.74
C PRO A 247 7.23 4.07 8.25
N GLN A 248 6.24 4.40 7.42
CA GLN A 248 4.82 4.38 7.80
C GLN A 248 4.04 3.26 7.08
N PRO A 249 4.17 1.97 7.49
CA PRO A 249 3.47 0.85 6.82
C PRO A 249 1.95 1.03 6.78
N GLY A 250 1.36 1.60 7.83
CA GLY A 250 -0.08 1.88 7.92
C GLY A 250 -0.57 3.05 7.04
N LEU A 251 0.29 3.65 6.22
CA LEU A 251 -0.05 4.65 5.19
C LEU A 251 0.33 4.20 3.77
N ALA A 252 1.16 3.16 3.61
CA ALA A 252 1.74 2.80 2.33
C ALA A 252 0.69 2.42 1.26
N ASN A 253 -0.46 1.85 1.66
CA ASN A 253 -1.56 1.57 0.75
C ASN A 253 -2.25 2.83 0.18
N VAL A 254 -2.09 3.98 0.83
CA VAL A 254 -2.57 5.28 0.34
C VAL A 254 -1.51 5.94 -0.53
N THR A 255 -0.29 6.07 0.03
CA THR A 255 0.90 6.63 -0.63
C THR A 255 1.11 5.96 -1.99
N ASN A 256 1.33 4.65 -2.01
CA ASN A 256 1.70 3.91 -3.23
C ASN A 256 0.55 3.73 -4.24
N ALA A 257 -0.62 4.32 -4.02
CA ALA A 257 -1.80 4.20 -4.87
C ALA A 257 -2.05 5.46 -5.73
N ILE A 258 -3.08 6.25 -5.40
CA ILE A 258 -3.45 7.43 -6.18
C ILE A 258 -2.46 8.58 -5.98
N ASP A 259 -1.88 8.71 -4.78
CA ASP A 259 -0.88 9.74 -4.47
C ASP A 259 0.39 9.52 -5.31
N LEU A 260 0.84 8.28 -5.46
CA LEU A 260 1.93 7.90 -6.36
C LEU A 260 1.63 8.30 -7.81
N THR A 261 0.43 7.98 -8.29
CA THR A 261 0.00 8.30 -9.66
C THR A 261 -0.05 9.83 -9.88
N ASN A 262 -0.55 10.58 -8.90
CA ASN A 262 -0.58 12.04 -8.92
C ASN A 262 0.83 12.63 -8.91
N HIS A 263 1.74 12.10 -8.06
CA HIS A 263 3.13 12.56 -7.97
C HIS A 263 3.90 12.32 -9.28
N ILE A 264 3.76 11.12 -9.85
CA ILE A 264 4.31 10.78 -11.19
C ILE A 264 3.83 11.79 -12.23
N ASN A 265 2.51 11.98 -12.38
CA ASN A 265 1.94 12.86 -13.40
C ASN A 265 2.39 14.32 -13.22
N ASN A 266 2.43 14.81 -11.98
CA ASN A 266 2.88 16.17 -11.65
C ASN A 266 4.35 16.37 -12.04
N CYS A 267 5.22 15.42 -11.70
CA CYS A 267 6.65 15.53 -11.99
C CYS A 267 6.97 15.29 -13.47
N GLN A 268 6.22 14.44 -14.16
CA GLN A 268 6.30 14.32 -15.62
C GLN A 268 5.94 15.64 -16.32
N GLY A 269 4.87 16.31 -15.88
CA GLY A 269 4.49 17.63 -16.39
C GLY A 269 5.51 18.74 -16.06
N THR A 270 6.09 18.68 -14.86
CA THR A 270 7.04 19.69 -14.36
C THR A 270 8.44 19.55 -14.99
N PHE A 271 8.96 18.33 -15.08
CA PHE A 271 10.29 18.06 -15.60
C PHE A 271 10.31 17.74 -17.11
N LEU A 272 9.15 17.53 -17.74
CA LEU A 272 9.02 17.11 -19.15
C LEU A 272 9.82 15.83 -19.45
N GLN A 273 9.86 14.91 -18.47
CA GLN A 273 10.68 13.70 -18.46
C GLN A 273 9.97 12.62 -17.62
N ILE A 274 10.13 11.33 -17.95
CA ILE A 274 9.64 10.23 -17.11
C ILE A 274 10.52 10.04 -15.87
N PRO A 275 9.96 9.65 -14.71
CA PRO A 275 10.78 9.15 -13.60
C PRO A 275 11.46 7.86 -14.05
N ASN A 276 12.79 7.81 -13.93
CA ASN A 276 13.54 6.60 -14.24
C ASN A 276 13.48 5.61 -13.08
N PHE A 277 13.42 6.09 -11.84
CA PHE A 277 13.33 5.27 -10.64
C PHE A 277 12.16 5.77 -9.79
N ILE A 278 11.21 4.88 -9.47
CA ILE A 278 10.01 5.21 -8.70
C ILE A 278 10.17 4.55 -7.33
N ALA A 279 10.65 5.30 -6.34
CA ALA A 279 11.08 4.76 -5.04
C ALA A 279 9.97 4.83 -3.98
N VAL A 280 9.64 3.67 -3.40
CA VAL A 280 8.60 3.53 -2.37
C VAL A 280 9.05 2.65 -1.20
N ASP A 281 8.41 2.85 -0.06
CA ASP A 281 8.36 1.89 1.05
C ASP A 281 7.17 0.93 0.87
N PHE A 282 7.29 -0.31 1.34
CA PHE A 282 6.25 -1.35 1.31
C PHE A 282 5.60 -1.52 -0.07
N TYR A 283 6.42 -1.80 -1.08
CA TYR A 283 6.01 -1.88 -2.50
C TYR A 283 4.84 -2.83 -2.78
N GLU A 284 4.57 -3.80 -1.90
CA GLU A 284 3.45 -4.72 -2.04
C GLU A 284 2.10 -4.10 -1.65
N GLN A 285 2.11 -2.90 -1.05
CA GLN A 285 0.95 -2.06 -0.84
C GLN A 285 0.82 -1.08 -2.01
N GLY A 286 -0.38 -0.90 -2.54
CA GLY A 286 -0.66 0.04 -3.63
C GLY A 286 -0.39 -0.52 -5.03
N SER A 287 -0.08 0.35 -5.99
CA SER A 287 -0.13 0.07 -7.43
C SER A 287 1.19 0.37 -8.17
N ILE A 288 2.34 0.30 -7.49
CA ILE A 288 3.64 0.68 -8.09
C ILE A 288 3.93 -0.06 -9.41
N LEU A 289 3.74 -1.39 -9.48
CA LEU A 289 4.04 -2.16 -10.71
C LEU A 289 3.15 -1.74 -11.89
N GLN A 290 1.88 -1.40 -11.62
CA GLN A 290 0.95 -0.88 -12.61
C GLN A 290 1.33 0.55 -13.04
N ALA A 291 1.71 1.41 -12.10
CA ALA A 291 2.14 2.77 -12.37
C ALA A 291 3.45 2.80 -13.20
N THR A 292 4.43 1.96 -12.86
CA THR A 292 5.67 1.79 -13.64
C THR A 292 5.38 1.28 -15.05
N ALA A 293 4.44 0.35 -15.23
CA ALA A 293 4.01 -0.10 -16.57
C ALA A 293 3.37 1.04 -17.38
N ALA A 294 2.52 1.85 -16.75
CA ALA A 294 1.89 3.02 -17.36
C ALA A 294 2.91 4.10 -17.78
N VAL A 295 3.89 4.43 -16.92
CA VAL A 295 5.00 5.36 -17.25
C VAL A 295 5.83 4.83 -18.43
N ASN A 296 6.02 3.51 -18.49
CA ASN A 296 6.68 2.85 -19.61
C ASN A 296 5.82 2.75 -20.88
N GLY A 297 4.53 3.08 -20.84
CA GLY A 297 3.63 2.94 -21.98
C GLY A 297 3.43 1.49 -22.44
N VAL A 298 3.52 0.52 -21.52
CA VAL A 298 3.31 -0.91 -21.78
C VAL A 298 2.03 -1.38 -21.09
N ALA A 299 1.36 -2.38 -21.69
CA ALA A 299 0.16 -2.97 -21.08
C ALA A 299 0.55 -3.78 -19.83
N TRP A 300 0.15 -3.32 -18.65
CA TRP A 300 0.42 -4.04 -17.39
C TRP A 300 -0.06 -5.49 -17.46
N ASN A 301 0.81 -6.41 -17.07
CA ASN A 301 0.62 -7.85 -17.21
C ASN A 301 -0.30 -8.49 -16.14
N GLY A 302 -0.95 -7.68 -15.28
CA GLY A 302 -1.86 -8.16 -14.24
C GLY A 302 -1.15 -8.87 -13.07
N LYS A 303 0.18 -8.81 -12.99
CA LYS A 303 0.94 -9.44 -11.92
C LYS A 303 1.00 -8.52 -10.71
N GLU A 304 0.34 -8.93 -9.65
CA GLU A 304 0.40 -8.28 -8.34
C GLU A 304 1.66 -8.69 -7.55
N PRO A 305 2.15 -7.82 -6.65
CA PRO A 305 3.15 -8.18 -5.66
C PRO A 305 2.74 -9.36 -4.76
N THR A 306 3.71 -10.18 -4.38
CA THR A 306 3.56 -11.24 -3.37
C THR A 306 3.27 -10.57 -2.03
N GLN A 307 2.08 -10.77 -1.48
CA GLN A 307 1.78 -10.34 -0.11
C GLN A 307 2.61 -11.17 0.90
N PRO A 308 3.17 -10.56 1.95
CA PRO A 308 3.98 -11.26 2.93
C PRO A 308 3.19 -12.36 3.62
N ALA A 309 3.88 -13.46 3.96
CA ALA A 309 3.24 -14.58 4.66
C ALA A 309 2.67 -14.13 6.01
N PRO A 310 1.46 -14.58 6.41
CA PRO A 310 0.96 -14.37 7.76
C PRO A 310 1.95 -14.98 8.77
N PHE A 311 2.27 -14.26 9.85
CA PHE A 311 3.25 -14.70 10.85
C PHE A 311 2.88 -16.05 11.48
N THR A 312 3.59 -17.12 11.08
CA THR A 312 3.44 -18.47 11.67
C THR A 312 4.54 -18.73 12.72
N ASN A 313 4.20 -18.57 13.99
CA ASN A 313 5.10 -18.92 15.10
C ASN A 313 5.23 -20.44 15.26
N THR A 314 6.40 -21.00 14.94
CA THR A 314 6.74 -22.40 15.24
C THR A 314 8.11 -22.53 15.91
N THR A 315 8.16 -23.38 16.95
CA THR A 315 9.34 -23.81 17.73
C THR A 315 9.97 -22.83 18.76
N SER A 316 9.64 -23.03 20.04
CA SER A 316 10.65 -23.34 21.10
C SER A 316 10.05 -23.37 22.53
N ALA A 317 9.32 -24.43 22.86
CA ALA A 317 8.86 -24.67 24.24
C ALA A 317 9.91 -25.36 25.14
N ALA A 318 11.13 -25.62 24.64
CA ALA A 318 12.09 -26.53 25.28
C ALA A 318 13.19 -25.86 26.13
N HIS A 319 13.39 -24.53 26.05
CA HIS A 319 14.53 -23.84 26.71
C HIS A 319 14.18 -23.03 27.97
N TYR A 320 12.91 -22.87 28.32
CA TYR A 320 12.45 -21.93 29.37
C TYR A 320 12.63 -22.38 30.84
N LYS A 321 13.51 -23.34 31.15
CA LYS A 321 13.59 -23.93 32.51
C LYS A 321 14.95 -23.90 33.21
N MET A 322 15.89 -23.10 32.73
CA MET A 322 17.17 -22.85 33.40
C MET A 322 17.53 -21.36 33.25
N LEU A 323 18.26 -20.79 34.22
CA LEU A 323 18.67 -19.36 34.32
C LEU A 323 17.64 -18.37 34.93
N LEU A 324 17.18 -18.65 36.14
CA LEU A 324 16.73 -17.62 37.10
C LEU A 324 17.36 -17.83 38.49
N GLN A 325 18.70 -17.91 38.55
CA GLN A 325 19.43 -18.00 39.83
C GLN A 325 20.94 -17.64 39.72
N SER A 326 21.26 -16.35 39.50
CA SER A 326 22.51 -15.73 39.99
C SER A 326 22.53 -14.23 39.70
N SER A 327 22.65 -13.41 40.75
CA SER A 327 22.65 -11.95 40.67
C SER A 327 24.05 -11.37 40.42
N SER A 328 24.45 -11.24 39.16
CA SER A 328 25.49 -10.28 38.72
C SER A 328 25.74 -10.34 37.21
N LEU A 329 25.02 -9.50 36.44
CA LEU A 329 25.45 -8.93 35.16
C LEU A 329 24.38 -7.93 34.73
N ALA A 330 24.72 -6.64 34.75
CA ALA A 330 23.90 -5.59 34.17
C ALA A 330 24.28 -5.39 32.70
N ALA A 331 23.31 -4.90 31.93
CA ALA A 331 23.33 -4.67 30.47
C ALA A 331 23.03 -5.88 29.57
N VAL A 332 22.35 -5.56 28.45
CA VAL A 332 21.91 -6.41 27.33
C VAL A 332 20.63 -7.24 27.58
N VAL A 333 19.79 -7.31 26.54
CA VAL A 333 18.48 -8.00 26.43
C VAL A 333 17.32 -7.39 27.23
N LEU A 334 16.75 -6.30 26.70
CA LEU A 334 15.37 -5.88 26.98
C LEU A 334 14.74 -5.19 25.75
N SER A 335 14.60 -5.95 24.66
CA SER A 335 13.75 -5.59 23.53
C SER A 335 12.96 -6.82 23.04
N SER A 336 11.72 -6.58 22.60
CA SER A 336 10.70 -7.55 22.15
C SER A 336 9.99 -8.42 23.23
N ILE A 337 8.78 -8.90 22.87
CA ILE A 337 7.79 -9.67 23.64
C ILE A 337 6.81 -8.87 24.54
N VAL A 338 5.95 -8.08 23.89
CA VAL A 338 4.52 -7.82 24.22
C VAL A 338 3.87 -7.54 22.84
N LEU A 339 2.80 -8.18 22.35
CA LEU A 339 1.85 -9.18 22.86
C LEU A 339 1.38 -10.03 21.66
N VAL A 340 1.46 -11.37 21.73
CA VAL A 340 0.75 -12.24 20.75
C VAL A 340 -0.59 -12.64 21.34
N GLY A 341 -1.68 -12.21 20.70
CA GLY A 341 -3.04 -12.62 21.05
C GLY A 341 -3.99 -12.37 19.87
N TYR A 342 -4.73 -13.42 19.49
CA TYR A 342 -5.71 -13.48 18.39
C TYR A 342 -5.13 -13.54 16.97
N LEU A 343 -4.91 -14.78 16.51
CA LEU A 343 -5.22 -15.14 15.13
C LEU A 343 -6.75 -15.31 15.03
N ALA A 344 -7.41 -14.42 14.29
CA ALA A 344 -8.72 -14.67 13.69
C ALA A 344 -8.53 -15.30 12.30
N PRO A 345 -9.54 -15.95 11.70
CA PRO A 345 -9.52 -16.21 10.26
C PRO A 345 -9.39 -14.88 9.50
N VAL A 346 -8.99 -14.93 8.22
CA VAL A 346 -8.95 -13.73 7.37
C VAL A 346 -10.40 -13.22 7.23
N THR A 347 -10.77 -12.25 8.05
CA THR A 347 -12.13 -11.72 8.13
C THR A 347 -12.29 -10.55 7.18
N GLU A 348 -13.26 -10.70 6.28
CA GLU A 348 -13.87 -9.60 5.55
C GLU A 348 -14.25 -8.47 6.52
N ALA A 349 -13.77 -7.26 6.21
CA ALA A 349 -13.59 -6.16 7.16
C ALA A 349 -14.81 -5.21 7.22
N HIS A 350 -16.00 -5.80 7.21
CA HIS A 350 -17.23 -5.07 6.89
C HIS A 350 -17.95 -4.50 8.12
N SER A 351 -18.28 -3.20 8.11
CA SER A 351 -19.08 -2.56 9.16
C SER A 351 -20.28 -1.80 8.62
N TRP A 352 -21.25 -1.52 9.50
CA TRP A 352 -22.54 -0.92 9.18
C TRP A 352 -23.19 -0.30 10.42
N LEU A 353 -24.14 0.60 10.22
CA LEU A 353 -24.94 1.15 11.32
C LEU A 353 -25.94 0.09 11.82
N GLU A 354 -25.77 -0.35 13.06
CA GLU A 354 -26.69 -1.30 13.70
C GLU A 354 -27.79 -0.59 14.49
N CYS A 355 -27.43 0.44 15.26
CA CYS A 355 -28.39 1.25 16.01
C CYS A 355 -28.22 2.74 15.74
N VAL A 356 -29.32 3.41 15.42
CA VAL A 356 -29.40 4.86 15.23
C VAL A 356 -29.57 5.61 16.56
N ASN A 357 -30.24 4.99 17.54
CA ASN A 357 -30.53 5.59 18.85
C ASN A 357 -30.31 4.58 19.98
N TRP A 358 -29.06 4.36 20.37
CA TRP A 358 -28.69 3.52 21.50
C TRP A 358 -29.01 4.26 22.81
N GLN A 359 -29.75 3.62 23.71
CA GLN A 359 -30.04 4.15 25.04
C GLN A 359 -29.29 3.34 26.09
N PHE A 360 -28.40 3.99 26.82
CA PHE A 360 -27.68 3.37 27.94
C PHE A 360 -28.60 3.18 29.14
N LYS A 361 -28.50 2.03 29.82
CA LYS A 361 -29.17 1.75 31.11
C LYS A 361 -28.54 2.53 32.26
N ASN A 362 -27.27 2.90 32.13
CA ASN A 362 -26.58 3.84 33.01
C ASN A 362 -25.98 4.97 32.15
N PRO A 363 -26.50 6.21 32.21
CA PRO A 363 -25.98 7.31 31.40
C PRO A 363 -24.56 7.73 31.77
N ASP A 364 -24.09 7.44 32.99
CA ASP A 364 -22.75 7.80 33.46
C ASP A 364 -21.67 6.80 33.02
N LYS A 365 -22.04 5.76 32.26
CA LYS A 365 -21.12 4.72 31.80
C LYS A 365 -21.45 4.24 30.39
N GLU A 366 -20.63 4.61 29.42
CA GLU A 366 -20.71 4.07 28.06
C GLU A 366 -20.45 2.56 28.04
N ASP A 367 -21.54 1.80 27.89
CA ASP A 367 -21.53 0.37 27.65
C ASP A 367 -22.40 0.06 26.42
N TRP A 368 -21.73 -0.09 25.28
CA TRP A 368 -22.29 -0.40 23.97
C TRP A 368 -22.74 -1.87 23.84
N THR A 369 -22.46 -2.73 24.84
CA THR A 369 -22.90 -4.12 24.82
C THR A 369 -24.40 -4.24 25.13
N GLU A 370 -25.04 -5.34 24.74
CA GLU A 370 -26.46 -5.63 25.05
C GLU A 370 -26.78 -5.62 26.57
N LYS A 371 -25.77 -5.72 27.42
CA LYS A 371 -25.91 -5.56 28.87
C LYS A 371 -26.04 -4.09 29.27
N GLY A 372 -25.33 -3.19 28.60
CA GLY A 372 -25.21 -1.77 28.90
C GLY A 372 -26.35 -0.88 28.42
N GLY A 373 -27.13 -1.31 27.41
CA GLY A 373 -28.19 -0.50 26.82
C GLY A 373 -29.19 -1.30 25.98
N GLU A 374 -30.01 -0.57 25.22
CA GLU A 374 -30.92 -1.12 24.20
C GLU A 374 -31.13 -0.15 23.03
N CYS A 375 -31.50 -0.68 21.86
CA CYS A 375 -31.65 0.12 20.66
C CYS A 375 -33.08 0.69 20.48
N GLN A 376 -33.19 2.01 20.38
CA GLN A 376 -34.45 2.75 20.19
C GLN A 376 -34.71 3.25 18.76
N GLY A 377 -33.86 2.94 17.79
CA GLY A 377 -34.08 3.30 16.39
C GLY A 377 -33.02 2.71 15.47
N TYR A 378 -33.37 2.39 14.23
CA TYR A 378 -32.55 1.56 13.33
C TYR A 378 -32.37 2.18 11.94
N ALA A 379 -31.43 1.65 11.17
CA ALA A 379 -31.30 1.95 9.74
C ALA A 379 -32.54 1.49 8.94
N ARG A 380 -32.71 1.99 7.72
CA ARG A 380 -33.85 1.62 6.86
C ARG A 380 -33.85 0.12 6.57
N ARG A 381 -35.04 -0.49 6.64
CA ARG A 381 -35.28 -1.93 6.42
C ARG A 381 -34.28 -2.82 7.18
N PHE A 382 -33.89 -2.41 8.39
CA PHE A 382 -32.96 -3.18 9.22
C PHE A 382 -33.70 -4.39 9.82
N PRO A 383 -33.33 -5.65 9.49
CA PRO A 383 -34.08 -6.81 9.92
C PRO A 383 -33.87 -7.11 11.41
N LEU A 384 -34.97 -7.45 12.09
CA LEU A 384 -34.96 -7.80 13.51
C LEU A 384 -34.67 -9.30 13.73
N GLY A 385 -34.28 -9.66 14.96
CA GLY A 385 -34.03 -11.06 15.36
C GLY A 385 -32.65 -11.60 15.00
N HIS A 386 -31.80 -10.83 14.31
CA HIS A 386 -30.40 -11.19 14.06
C HIS A 386 -29.50 -10.85 15.25
N LYS A 387 -28.48 -11.69 15.48
CA LYS A 387 -27.44 -11.42 16.49
C LYS A 387 -26.59 -10.21 16.08
N PHE A 388 -26.14 -9.41 17.04
CA PHE A 388 -25.19 -8.32 16.78
C PHE A 388 -24.00 -8.78 15.91
N ALA A 389 -23.62 -7.96 14.94
CA ALA A 389 -22.54 -8.20 13.97
C ALA A 389 -22.64 -9.47 13.09
N SER A 390 -23.79 -10.15 13.04
CA SER A 390 -23.94 -11.39 12.25
C SER A 390 -24.36 -11.20 10.79
N MET A 391 -24.77 -9.99 10.40
CA MET A 391 -25.37 -9.68 9.10
C MET A 391 -24.34 -9.29 8.04
N ASP A 392 -23.42 -10.21 7.81
CA ASP A 392 -22.22 -9.98 7.01
C ASP A 392 -22.22 -10.69 5.65
N SER A 393 -23.35 -11.27 5.26
CA SER A 393 -23.46 -12.02 3.99
C SER A 393 -24.91 -12.21 3.58
N SER A 394 -25.76 -12.72 4.48
CA SER A 394 -27.19 -12.90 4.20
C SER A 394 -28.05 -12.80 5.48
N PRO A 395 -28.86 -11.73 5.64
CA PRO A 395 -28.84 -10.49 4.85
C PRO A 395 -27.54 -9.72 5.11
N ALA A 396 -26.89 -9.21 4.07
CA ALA A 396 -25.71 -8.32 4.21
C ALA A 396 -26.16 -6.90 4.60
N ARG A 397 -25.66 -6.36 5.72
CA ARG A 397 -25.91 -4.96 6.11
C ARG A 397 -24.74 -4.02 5.82
N HIS A 398 -23.56 -4.55 5.49
CA HIS A 398 -22.50 -3.76 4.89
C HIS A 398 -22.90 -3.33 3.48
N TYR A 399 -22.61 -2.09 3.11
CA TYR A 399 -22.75 -1.59 1.75
C TYR A 399 -21.51 -0.76 1.43
N GLN A 400 -20.67 -1.29 0.55
CA GLN A 400 -19.40 -0.69 0.16
C GLN A 400 -19.61 0.07 -1.16
N GLN A 401 -19.37 1.38 -1.12
CA GLN A 401 -19.50 2.27 -2.28
C GLN A 401 -18.47 1.93 -3.36
N ASP A 402 -18.63 2.47 -4.58
CA ASP A 402 -17.64 2.27 -5.65
C ASP A 402 -16.34 3.03 -5.33
N ASN A 403 -15.26 2.30 -5.03
CA ASN A 403 -13.95 2.87 -4.69
C ASN A 403 -13.35 3.77 -5.80
N LYS A 404 -13.82 3.70 -7.06
CA LYS A 404 -13.33 4.56 -8.16
C LYS A 404 -13.92 5.96 -8.14
N ASN A 405 -15.21 6.06 -7.82
CA ASN A 405 -15.95 7.33 -7.77
C ASN A 405 -16.89 7.32 -6.55
N PRO A 406 -16.37 7.25 -5.32
CA PRO A 406 -17.19 7.05 -4.13
C PRO A 406 -18.18 8.19 -3.88
N GLU A 407 -17.89 9.39 -4.40
CA GLU A 407 -18.75 10.57 -4.36
C GLU A 407 -19.87 10.60 -5.42
N ASP A 408 -19.81 9.72 -6.42
CA ASP A 408 -20.89 9.51 -7.41
C ASP A 408 -21.68 8.22 -7.17
N ALA A 409 -21.24 7.38 -6.23
CA ALA A 409 -21.95 6.19 -5.79
C ALA A 409 -23.30 6.53 -5.10
N PRO A 410 -24.28 5.62 -5.10
CA PRO A 410 -25.48 5.77 -4.28
C PRO A 410 -25.11 5.97 -2.80
N PRO A 411 -25.70 6.98 -2.13
CA PRO A 411 -25.37 7.31 -0.74
C PRO A 411 -26.01 6.34 0.26
N CYS A 412 -27.14 5.75 -0.12
CA CYS A 412 -27.83 4.68 0.58
C CYS A 412 -27.82 3.46 -0.34
N SER A 413 -27.74 2.25 0.22
CA SER A 413 -27.81 1.02 -0.58
C SER A 413 -29.15 0.92 -1.32
N ASP A 414 -29.11 0.49 -2.58
CA ASP A 414 -30.28 0.17 -3.41
C ASP A 414 -30.46 -1.34 -3.63
N GLY A 415 -29.65 -2.17 -2.96
CA GLY A 415 -29.60 -3.62 -3.12
C GLY A 415 -28.98 -4.12 -4.44
N LYS A 416 -28.40 -3.24 -5.26
CA LYS A 416 -28.01 -3.55 -6.65
C LYS A 416 -26.64 -3.03 -7.04
N SER A 417 -26.29 -1.86 -6.53
CA SER A 417 -25.11 -1.05 -6.84
C SER A 417 -24.06 -1.15 -5.72
N GLY A 418 -22.89 -0.55 -5.93
CA GLY A 418 -21.73 -0.66 -5.04
C GLY A 418 -20.81 -1.83 -5.38
N LYS A 419 -19.63 -1.84 -4.75
CA LYS A 419 -18.64 -2.91 -4.88
C LYS A 419 -19.08 -4.15 -4.07
N GLU A 420 -19.63 -3.93 -2.87
CA GLU A 420 -20.37 -4.93 -2.09
C GLU A 420 -21.80 -4.43 -1.85
N LYS A 421 -22.78 -5.31 -2.08
CA LYS A 421 -24.21 -4.96 -2.13
C LYS A 421 -24.88 -5.25 -0.79
N GLY A 422 -25.14 -4.20 -0.02
CA GLY A 422 -25.96 -4.31 1.18
C GLY A 422 -27.46 -4.44 0.87
N MET A 423 -28.26 -4.74 1.89
CA MET A 423 -29.71 -4.67 1.83
C MET A 423 -30.23 -3.30 1.35
N ASP A 424 -31.44 -3.27 0.79
CA ASP A 424 -32.08 -2.04 0.29
C ASP A 424 -32.40 -1.02 1.40
N GLU A 425 -31.75 0.13 1.34
CA GLU A 425 -31.93 1.31 2.20
C GLU A 425 -32.51 2.52 1.45
N THR A 426 -33.07 2.32 0.25
CA THR A 426 -33.74 3.39 -0.51
C THR A 426 -34.86 4.02 0.31
N LEU A 427 -35.07 5.34 0.13
CA LEU A 427 -36.19 6.06 0.71
C LEU A 427 -37.53 5.39 0.38
N ALA A 428 -38.32 5.10 1.41
CA ALA A 428 -39.67 4.57 1.27
C ALA A 428 -40.72 5.70 1.27
N GLU A 429 -41.83 5.49 0.57
CA GLU A 429 -42.97 6.39 0.52
C GLU A 429 -44.25 5.62 0.90
N PRO A 430 -44.87 5.87 2.07
CA PRO A 430 -44.40 6.75 3.16
C PRO A 430 -43.17 6.19 3.88
N ARG A 431 -42.36 7.06 4.52
CA ARG A 431 -41.11 6.67 5.20
C ARG A 431 -41.27 5.57 6.23
N ASP A 432 -42.35 5.59 7.00
CA ASP A 432 -42.64 4.57 8.02
C ASP A 432 -42.73 3.14 7.44
N ALA A 433 -42.92 2.97 6.12
CA ALA A 433 -42.89 1.65 5.46
C ALA A 433 -41.50 0.99 5.48
N ALA A 434 -40.41 1.75 5.63
CA ALA A 434 -39.07 1.21 5.88
C ALA A 434 -38.87 0.69 7.32
N TYR A 435 -39.88 0.83 8.18
CA TYR A 435 -39.82 0.68 9.64
C TYR A 435 -40.99 -0.11 10.24
N ASP A 436 -41.64 -0.97 9.44
CA ASP A 436 -42.65 -1.92 9.90
C ASP A 436 -42.07 -2.90 10.93
N ARG A 437 -42.44 -2.73 12.20
CA ARG A 437 -41.95 -3.53 13.34
C ARG A 437 -42.17 -5.04 13.23
N LYS A 438 -42.98 -5.53 12.28
CA LYS A 438 -43.13 -6.95 12.00
C LYS A 438 -41.88 -7.55 11.34
N ASN A 439 -41.19 -6.76 10.50
CA ASN A 439 -40.07 -7.22 9.66
C ASN A 439 -38.79 -6.42 9.89
N TRP A 440 -38.93 -5.14 10.23
CA TRP A 440 -37.87 -4.13 10.29
C TRP A 440 -37.81 -3.45 11.66
N GLY A 441 -36.67 -2.85 11.99
CA GLY A 441 -36.52 -1.99 13.16
C GLY A 441 -37.46 -0.77 13.13
N LYS A 442 -37.59 -0.07 14.25
CA LYS A 442 -38.38 1.18 14.33
C LYS A 442 -37.55 2.40 13.89
N MET A 443 -38.22 3.41 13.32
CA MET A 443 -37.62 4.71 13.03
C MET A 443 -37.21 5.42 14.32
N THR A 444 -36.10 6.17 14.29
CA THR A 444 -35.70 7.05 15.39
C THR A 444 -36.67 8.23 15.51
N VAL A 445 -37.11 8.52 16.74
CA VAL A 445 -37.83 9.76 17.10
C VAL A 445 -37.03 10.48 18.19
N THR A 446 -36.81 11.78 18.03
CA THR A 446 -35.91 12.57 18.88
C THR A 446 -36.26 14.07 18.82
N LYS A 447 -35.64 14.91 19.64
CA LYS A 447 -35.78 16.37 19.66
C LYS A 447 -34.46 17.07 19.37
N VAL A 448 -34.51 18.35 19.00
CA VAL A 448 -33.32 19.20 18.91
C VAL A 448 -32.63 19.26 20.28
N GLY A 449 -31.32 19.04 20.30
CA GLY A 449 -30.52 19.03 21.52
C GLY A 449 -30.48 17.68 22.26
N ASP A 450 -31.34 16.71 21.92
CA ASP A 450 -31.23 15.35 22.45
C ASP A 450 -29.88 14.73 22.00
N GLN A 451 -29.31 13.87 22.84
CA GLN A 451 -28.11 13.13 22.51
C GLN A 451 -28.48 11.85 21.74
N LEU A 452 -28.10 11.79 20.46
CA LEU A 452 -28.30 10.63 19.61
C LEU A 452 -27.02 9.78 19.59
N CYS A 453 -27.10 8.55 20.11
CA CYS A 453 -25.98 7.62 20.19
C CYS A 453 -26.09 6.54 19.11
N LEU A 454 -25.10 6.49 18.23
CA LEU A 454 -24.99 5.54 17.12
C LEU A 454 -24.17 4.32 17.57
N ARG A 455 -24.57 3.10 17.18
CA ARG A 455 -23.84 1.85 17.46
C ARG A 455 -23.55 1.07 16.18
N TRP A 456 -22.34 0.55 16.05
CA TRP A 456 -21.85 -0.27 14.93
C TRP A 456 -20.91 -1.38 15.44
N PRO A 457 -20.71 -2.47 14.67
CA PRO A 457 -19.75 -3.51 15.02
C PRO A 457 -18.32 -3.10 14.63
N ALA A 458 -17.33 -3.42 15.47
CA ALA A 458 -15.92 -3.08 15.23
C ALA A 458 -15.32 -3.72 13.97
N LYS A 459 -15.77 -4.94 13.63
CA LYS A 459 -15.43 -5.73 12.42
C LYS A 459 -14.08 -5.38 11.77
N THR A 460 -13.03 -6.00 12.31
CA THR A 460 -11.61 -5.69 12.12
C THR A 460 -11.20 -4.28 12.55
N HIS A 461 -10.08 -4.19 13.27
CA HIS A 461 -9.60 -2.92 13.79
C HIS A 461 -8.81 -2.15 12.71
N GLY A 462 -9.51 -1.56 11.74
CA GLY A 462 -8.97 -0.59 10.78
C GLY A 462 -8.17 0.54 11.47
N ASN A 463 -7.47 1.37 10.70
CA ASN A 463 -6.48 2.33 11.22
C ASN A 463 -6.96 3.08 12.50
N GLU A 464 -6.11 3.24 13.52
CA GLU A 464 -6.47 3.79 14.84
C GLU A 464 -7.10 5.19 14.81
N LYS A 465 -6.99 5.91 13.68
CA LYS A 465 -7.56 7.25 13.48
C LYS A 465 -8.83 7.29 12.60
N SER A 466 -9.39 6.13 12.24
CA SER A 466 -10.60 6.05 11.40
C SER A 466 -11.80 6.67 12.12
N MET A 467 -12.51 7.56 11.42
CA MET A 467 -13.68 8.25 11.97
C MET A 467 -14.95 7.83 11.22
N VAL A 468 -16.02 7.61 11.97
CA VAL A 468 -17.38 7.61 11.42
C VAL A 468 -17.76 9.05 11.14
N VAL A 469 -18.11 9.33 9.89
CA VAL A 469 -18.73 10.58 9.46
C VAL A 469 -20.24 10.41 9.54
N VAL A 470 -20.90 11.32 10.26
CA VAL A 470 -22.36 11.36 10.38
C VAL A 470 -22.86 12.62 9.71
N SER A 471 -23.74 12.46 8.72
CA SER A 471 -24.34 13.57 7.98
C SER A 471 -25.85 13.50 8.08
N LEU A 472 -26.50 14.66 8.27
CA LEU A 472 -27.95 14.75 8.48
C LEU A 472 -28.55 15.81 7.56
N SER A 473 -29.53 15.42 6.74
CA SER A 473 -30.19 16.30 5.77
C SER A 473 -30.66 17.63 6.37
N LYS A 474 -30.68 18.68 5.54
CA LYS A 474 -31.08 20.03 5.94
C LYS A 474 -32.59 20.25 5.85
N ASN A 475 -33.26 19.60 4.90
CA ASN A 475 -34.67 19.80 4.59
C ASN A 475 -35.52 18.68 5.20
N ALA A 476 -36.52 19.05 6.01
CA ALA A 476 -37.51 18.10 6.50
C ALA A 476 -38.28 17.47 5.33
N ASN A 477 -38.54 16.16 5.44
CA ASN A 477 -39.32 15.36 4.49
C ASN A 477 -38.79 15.37 3.05
N GLY A 478 -37.56 15.84 2.80
CA GLY A 478 -36.95 15.92 1.47
C GLY A 478 -36.37 14.59 0.97
N LYS A 479 -36.23 14.44 -0.35
CA LYS A 479 -35.55 13.29 -0.97
C LYS A 479 -34.11 13.14 -0.43
N ASP A 480 -33.58 11.92 -0.53
CA ASP A 480 -32.18 11.66 -0.22
C ASP A 480 -31.26 12.55 -1.07
N PRO A 481 -30.36 13.34 -0.45
CA PRO A 481 -29.28 14.03 -1.14
C PRO A 481 -28.32 13.05 -1.83
N ASN A 482 -27.48 13.52 -2.77
CA ASN A 482 -26.40 12.70 -3.33
C ASN A 482 -25.20 12.59 -2.37
N GLN A 483 -24.24 11.71 -2.65
CA GLN A 483 -23.10 11.49 -1.77
C GLN A 483 -22.25 12.76 -1.56
N LYS A 484 -21.94 13.51 -2.63
CA LYS A 484 -21.24 14.82 -2.56
C LYS A 484 -21.89 15.78 -1.55
N TRP A 485 -23.22 15.81 -1.48
CA TRP A 485 -23.94 16.60 -0.50
C TRP A 485 -23.71 16.07 0.93
N PHE A 486 -23.87 14.76 1.17
CA PHE A 486 -23.65 14.18 2.50
C PHE A 486 -22.20 14.38 2.98
N SER A 487 -21.21 14.16 2.13
CA SER A 487 -19.79 14.38 2.43
C SER A 487 -19.49 15.84 2.82
N SER A 488 -20.25 16.79 2.28
CA SER A 488 -20.12 18.22 2.55
C SER A 488 -20.98 18.73 3.72
N ASN A 489 -21.90 17.92 4.26
CA ASN A 489 -22.90 18.32 5.27
C ASN A 489 -22.85 17.42 6.51
N VAL A 490 -21.63 17.24 7.03
CA VAL A 490 -21.32 16.49 8.25
C VAL A 490 -21.85 17.22 9.48
N VAL A 491 -22.52 16.49 10.37
CA VAL A 491 -23.01 16.98 11.67
C VAL A 491 -22.24 16.39 12.86
N ALA A 492 -21.56 15.25 12.68
CA ALA A 492 -20.63 14.72 13.67
C ALA A 492 -19.50 13.89 13.02
N LYS A 493 -18.35 13.84 13.70
CA LYS A 493 -17.29 12.85 13.45
C LYS A 493 -17.09 12.05 14.74
N LEU A 494 -17.28 10.74 14.70
CA LEU A 494 -17.22 9.87 15.87
C LEU A 494 -16.03 8.91 15.77
N PRO A 495 -15.25 8.66 16.84
CA PRO A 495 -14.13 7.71 16.78
C PRO A 495 -14.65 6.29 16.53
N TYR A 496 -14.22 5.66 15.44
CA TYR A 496 -14.69 4.31 15.09
C TYR A 496 -14.40 3.27 16.20
N LYS A 497 -13.28 3.47 16.92
CA LYS A 497 -12.78 2.58 18.00
C LYS A 497 -13.30 2.90 19.41
N ASN A 498 -14.34 3.73 19.58
CA ASN A 498 -14.97 3.90 20.90
C ASN A 498 -15.85 2.68 21.24
N CYS A 499 -15.24 1.66 21.85
CA CYS A 499 -15.80 0.31 21.96
C CYS A 499 -15.84 -0.22 23.40
N SER A 500 -16.86 -1.01 23.73
CA SER A 500 -17.01 -1.58 25.08
C SER A 500 -16.51 -3.03 25.17
N GLY A 501 -15.39 -3.23 25.86
CA GLY A 501 -14.86 -4.56 26.22
C GLY A 501 -13.34 -4.64 26.19
N SER A 502 -12.75 -5.54 26.99
CA SER A 502 -11.31 -5.79 27.00
C SER A 502 -10.90 -6.81 25.94
N GLY A 503 -10.62 -6.33 24.72
CA GLY A 503 -10.05 -7.14 23.65
C GLY A 503 -10.50 -6.71 22.25
N SER A 504 -9.52 -6.47 21.38
CA SER A 504 -9.70 -6.32 19.94
C SER A 504 -10.24 -7.62 19.35
N LYS A 505 -11.54 -7.66 19.06
CA LYS A 505 -12.24 -8.82 18.49
C LYS A 505 -13.21 -8.35 17.42
N ASP A 506 -13.35 -9.14 16.38
CA ASP A 506 -14.49 -9.00 15.47
C ASP A 506 -15.79 -9.11 16.25
N ALA A 507 -16.77 -8.29 15.86
CA ALA A 507 -18.04 -8.08 16.55
C ALA A 507 -18.01 -7.38 17.93
N THR A 508 -16.90 -6.75 18.36
CA THR A 508 -16.97 -5.85 19.53
C THR A 508 -17.94 -4.68 19.24
N PRO A 509 -18.88 -4.34 20.14
CA PRO A 509 -19.76 -3.19 19.97
C PRO A 509 -19.01 -1.87 20.18
N CYS A 510 -19.15 -0.96 19.22
CA CYS A 510 -18.61 0.39 19.25
C CYS A 510 -19.72 1.40 18.98
N GLY A 511 -19.50 2.65 19.38
CA GLY A 511 -20.47 3.69 19.12
C GLY A 511 -19.96 5.09 19.45
N GLY A 512 -20.79 6.08 19.15
CA GLY A 512 -20.51 7.46 19.53
C GLY A 512 -21.79 8.28 19.51
N CYS A 513 -21.80 9.33 20.32
CA CYS A 513 -22.96 10.18 20.48
C CYS A 513 -22.73 11.58 19.93
N PHE A 514 -23.80 12.21 19.43
CA PHE A 514 -23.79 13.62 19.04
C PHE A 514 -25.11 14.28 19.42
N ALA A 515 -25.10 15.58 19.67
CA ALA A 515 -26.31 16.34 19.91
C ALA A 515 -27.07 16.54 18.59
N VAL A 516 -28.38 16.28 18.58
CA VAL A 516 -29.24 16.51 17.42
C VAL A 516 -29.22 18.02 17.08
N PRO A 517 -28.73 18.40 15.89
CA PRO A 517 -28.56 19.81 15.53
C PRO A 517 -29.91 20.52 15.37
N VAL A 518 -29.90 21.85 15.43
CA VAL A 518 -31.11 22.66 15.22
C VAL A 518 -31.72 22.34 13.85
N ARG A 519 -32.98 21.92 13.88
CA ARG A 519 -33.81 21.49 12.75
C ARG A 519 -35.27 21.84 13.04
N ALA A 520 -36.07 21.95 11.98
CA ALA A 520 -37.53 22.04 12.11
C ALA A 520 -38.12 20.68 12.52
N SER A 521 -39.41 20.62 12.80
CA SER A 521 -40.08 19.32 12.99
C SER A 521 -40.30 18.61 11.65
N GLY A 522 -40.03 17.31 11.60
CA GLY A 522 -40.20 16.46 10.42
C GLY A 522 -39.13 15.36 10.32
N ASP A 523 -39.13 14.64 9.20
CA ASP A 523 -38.25 13.50 8.97
C ASP A 523 -36.99 13.90 8.20
N TYR A 524 -35.84 13.45 8.68
CA TYR A 524 -34.53 13.76 8.11
C TYR A 524 -33.75 12.48 7.82
N VAL A 525 -33.15 12.36 6.64
CA VAL A 525 -32.20 11.27 6.36
C VAL A 525 -30.86 11.54 7.05
N LEU A 526 -30.37 10.55 7.80
CA LEU A 526 -29.06 10.42 8.40
C LEU A 526 -28.25 9.40 7.60
N GLN A 527 -27.04 9.76 7.19
CA GLN A 527 -26.04 8.84 6.70
C GLN A 527 -24.97 8.62 7.77
N TRP A 528 -24.71 7.36 8.10
CA TRP A 528 -23.47 6.91 8.72
C TRP A 528 -22.53 6.48 7.60
N ARG A 529 -21.30 6.99 7.58
CA ARG A 529 -20.28 6.68 6.59
C ARG A 529 -18.95 6.44 7.29
N TRP A 530 -18.29 5.33 6.97
CA TRP A 530 -16.99 4.96 7.53
C TRP A 530 -16.04 4.59 6.41
N GLU A 531 -14.81 5.08 6.49
CA GLU A 531 -13.70 4.72 5.60
C GLU A 531 -12.83 3.69 6.33
N LEU A 532 -12.78 2.45 5.81
CA LEU A 532 -11.90 1.40 6.35
C LEU A 532 -10.46 1.61 5.86
N ASN A 533 -10.33 1.72 4.54
CA ASN A 533 -9.12 2.01 3.78
C ASN A 533 -9.41 3.19 2.86
N HIS A 534 -8.38 3.84 2.29
CA HIS A 534 -8.62 5.00 1.45
C HIS A 534 -9.54 4.70 0.26
N ASN A 535 -10.58 5.52 0.09
CA ASN A 535 -11.68 5.36 -0.87
C ASN A 535 -12.54 4.10 -0.70
N GLU A 536 -12.37 3.35 0.39
CA GLU A 536 -13.21 2.20 0.75
C GLU A 536 -14.25 2.62 1.80
N PHE A 537 -15.36 3.17 1.30
CA PHE A 537 -16.44 3.69 2.13
C PHE A 537 -17.58 2.70 2.33
N TYR A 538 -17.88 2.38 3.58
CA TYR A 538 -19.10 1.70 3.98
C TYR A 538 -20.14 2.73 4.42
N THR A 539 -21.39 2.60 3.94
CA THR A 539 -22.49 3.49 4.36
C THR A 539 -23.71 2.74 4.88
N SER A 540 -24.49 3.44 5.70
CA SER A 540 -25.83 3.01 6.10
C SER A 540 -26.73 4.23 6.31
N CYS A 541 -27.95 4.16 5.78
CA CYS A 541 -28.94 5.24 5.85
C CYS A 541 -30.09 4.95 6.82
N ALA A 542 -30.51 5.99 7.53
CA ALA A 542 -31.64 5.98 8.44
C ALA A 542 -32.50 7.24 8.29
N ASP A 543 -33.78 7.18 8.65
CA ASP A 543 -34.62 8.34 8.87
C ASP A 543 -34.71 8.65 10.38
N VAL A 544 -34.60 9.93 10.70
CA VAL A 544 -34.68 10.49 12.05
C VAL A 544 -35.80 11.52 12.08
N ARG A 545 -36.87 11.21 12.79
CA ARG A 545 -38.02 12.09 13.02
C ARG A 545 -37.69 13.04 14.17
N ILE A 546 -37.46 14.31 13.84
CA ILE A 546 -37.18 15.36 14.81
C ILE A 546 -38.48 16.09 15.13
N GLY A 547 -38.80 16.23 16.41
CA GLY A 547 -40.01 16.91 16.90
C GLY A 547 -40.82 16.07 17.86
N SER A 548 -41.87 16.67 18.45
CA SER A 548 -42.79 15.97 19.34
C SER A 548 -43.74 15.05 18.56
N LYS A 549 -43.94 13.83 19.07
CA LYS A 549 -45.26 13.19 19.02
C LYS A 549 -46.22 13.91 19.95
#